data_AF-A0A5R8KEI9-F1
#
_entry.id   AF-A0A5R8KEI9-F1
#
_cell.length_a   1.000
_cell.length_b   1.000
_cell.length_c   1.000
_cell.angle_alpha   90.00
_cell.angle_beta   90.00
_cell.angle_gamma   90.00
#
_symmetry.space_group_name_H-M   'P 1'
#
loop_
_entity.id
_entity.type
_entity.pdbx_description
1 polymer ?
#
loop_
_entity_poly.entity_id
_entity_poly.type
_entity_poly.pdbx_seq_one_letter_code
_entity_poly.pdbx_strand_id
1 'polypeptide(L)'
;MAWRIEEHVIRGEIDNRVRGRVVGKVWLSGVGQPLILDLKGDCHPDLAGCLLGFENPRATPMPAGPPATRQRGTVGDMTAARKVRVYDVPLSEALAMIKSGGKPPEHMANSLYLEWFSALSGRVVIESADYRLQVSEPAWCFSAEEWAERERLTAEAANPFANSFDQDANEEQEPWDEFRFEQLLRESDLAGEKYRKLMEEYMDHPDRDRIIAHEMGWEGLEEGGDGDEKTLEDDVMADGDDEGDDEDWSFGDRNVHPVAQRARDLLDAWLVDHGEDDGEEEKPGVELMEALMSLRVKVDTHLGFVVEEDRSMEAGMLIAWLKRDLEIANRALAAVELLNDHPAFSVERLSHYRSELFAIREGVLGVIADLREGDGRW
;
A
#
# COMPACT_ATOMS: atom_id res chain seq x y z
N MET A 1 13.70 -3.89 9.23
CA MET A 1 14.84 -3.32 10.01
C MET A 1 15.95 -2.96 9.01
N ALA A 2 16.47 -1.72 9.01
CA ALA A 2 17.40 -1.24 7.98
C ALA A 2 18.83 -1.05 8.53
N TRP A 3 19.85 -1.45 7.75
CA TRP A 3 21.25 -1.19 8.05
C TRP A 3 21.63 0.22 7.63
N ARG A 4 22.13 1.01 8.59
CA ARG A 4 22.75 2.32 8.34
C ARG A 4 24.24 2.21 8.62
N ILE A 5 25.06 2.34 7.58
CA ILE A 5 26.49 2.03 7.62
C ILE A 5 27.39 3.22 7.26
N GLU A 6 26.82 4.40 7.05
CA GLU A 6 27.48 5.63 6.61
C GLU A 6 28.66 6.04 7.48
N GLU A 7 28.59 5.86 8.79
CA GLU A 7 29.70 6.22 9.69
C GLU A 7 30.90 5.27 9.52
N HIS A 8 30.65 4.04 9.05
CA HIS A 8 31.63 2.97 9.00
C HIS A 8 32.27 2.79 7.63
N VAL A 9 31.70 3.36 6.57
CA VAL A 9 32.31 3.28 5.24
C VAL A 9 33.64 4.02 5.23
N ILE A 10 34.69 3.40 4.72
CA ILE A 10 35.96 4.04 4.39
C ILE A 10 35.86 4.65 2.99
N ARG A 11 35.42 3.84 2.03
CA ARG A 11 35.25 4.20 0.62
C ARG A 11 34.31 3.22 -0.07
N GLY A 12 33.79 3.61 -1.22
CA GLY A 12 33.03 2.71 -2.08
C GLY A 12 33.10 3.09 -3.56
N GLU A 13 32.71 2.15 -4.39
CA GLU A 13 32.64 2.24 -5.84
C GLU A 13 31.29 1.65 -6.28
N ILE A 14 30.49 2.40 -7.02
CA ILE A 14 29.20 1.98 -7.59
C ILE A 14 29.23 2.22 -9.10
N ASP A 15 28.93 1.19 -9.87
CA ASP A 15 28.98 1.21 -11.32
C ASP A 15 27.59 0.89 -11.89
N ASN A 16 26.97 1.88 -12.53
CA ASN A 16 25.73 1.74 -13.27
C ASN A 16 25.91 2.04 -14.77
N ARG A 17 27.12 1.84 -15.32
CA ARG A 17 27.39 2.02 -16.76
C ARG A 17 26.65 1.02 -17.66
N VAL A 18 26.06 -0.02 -17.08
CA VAL A 18 25.21 -0.99 -17.77
C VAL A 18 23.78 -0.81 -17.29
N ARG A 19 22.85 -0.51 -18.21
CA ARG A 19 21.44 -0.31 -17.88
C ARG A 19 20.82 -1.56 -17.25
N GLY A 20 19.96 -1.36 -16.26
CA GLY A 20 19.28 -2.39 -15.47
C GLY A 20 20.17 -3.14 -14.49
N ARG A 21 21.44 -2.74 -14.31
CA ARG A 21 22.37 -3.42 -13.40
C ARG A 21 23.29 -2.43 -12.70
N VAL A 22 23.39 -2.58 -11.38
CA VAL A 22 24.36 -1.86 -10.55
C VAL A 22 25.31 -2.86 -9.91
N VAL A 23 26.61 -2.67 -10.11
CA VAL A 23 27.65 -3.47 -9.43
C VAL A 23 28.55 -2.56 -8.62
N GLY A 24 29.07 -3.04 -7.50
CA GLY A 24 29.84 -2.16 -6.63
C GLY A 24 30.62 -2.86 -5.53
N LYS A 25 31.44 -2.07 -4.86
CA LYS A 25 32.22 -2.49 -3.68
C LYS A 25 32.20 -1.40 -2.62
N VAL A 26 31.93 -1.78 -1.38
CA VAL A 26 31.96 -0.86 -0.24
C VAL A 26 32.90 -1.41 0.83
N TRP A 27 33.89 -0.62 1.23
CA TRP A 27 34.86 -1.00 2.26
C TRP A 27 34.45 -0.39 3.59
N LEU A 28 34.30 -1.23 4.61
CA LEU A 28 33.93 -0.80 5.97
C LEU A 28 35.13 -0.86 6.91
N SER A 29 35.22 0.13 7.81
CA SER A 29 36.25 0.19 8.85
C SER A 29 36.01 -0.90 9.89
N GLY A 30 37.04 -1.68 10.20
CA GLY A 30 36.95 -2.85 11.09
C GLY A 30 36.48 -4.14 10.41
N VAL A 31 36.14 -4.13 9.12
CA VAL A 31 35.73 -5.32 8.36
C VAL A 31 36.81 -5.68 7.33
N GLY A 32 37.31 -6.92 7.38
CA GLY A 32 38.45 -7.35 6.54
C GLY A 32 38.15 -7.54 5.06
N GLN A 33 36.87 -7.65 4.67
CA GLN A 33 36.44 -7.80 3.29
C GLN A 33 35.40 -6.74 2.92
N PRO A 34 35.44 -6.19 1.69
CA PRO A 34 34.41 -5.26 1.24
C PRO A 34 33.08 -5.96 1.01
N LEU A 35 31.98 -5.23 1.17
CA LEU A 35 30.69 -5.62 0.62
C LEU A 35 30.79 -5.59 -0.91
N ILE A 36 30.31 -6.64 -1.57
CA ILE A 36 30.28 -6.77 -3.03
C ILE A 36 28.82 -6.73 -3.47
N LEU A 37 28.48 -5.72 -4.27
CA LEU A 37 27.13 -5.46 -4.76
C LEU A 37 26.98 -6.01 -6.18
N ASP A 38 25.88 -6.72 -6.41
CA ASP A 38 25.39 -7.13 -7.73
C ASP A 38 23.85 -7.03 -7.69
N LEU A 39 23.35 -5.87 -8.13
CA LEU A 39 21.97 -5.45 -7.95
C LEU A 39 21.27 -5.26 -9.29
N LYS A 40 19.97 -5.56 -9.33
CA LYS A 40 19.09 -5.33 -10.48
C LYS A 40 18.42 -3.96 -10.32
N GLY A 41 18.46 -3.14 -11.37
CA GLY A 41 17.89 -1.79 -11.39
C GLY A 41 18.92 -0.74 -11.83
N ASP A 42 18.52 0.52 -11.74
CA ASP A 42 19.29 1.68 -12.20
C ASP A 42 19.26 2.80 -11.17
N CYS A 43 20.33 3.59 -11.11
CA CYS A 43 20.42 4.77 -10.27
C CYS A 43 19.56 5.92 -10.79
N HIS A 44 19.39 6.98 -9.99
CA HIS A 44 18.79 8.24 -10.44
C HIS A 44 19.61 8.90 -11.56
N PRO A 45 19.02 9.85 -12.32
CA PRO A 45 19.63 10.44 -13.51
C PRO A 45 21.03 11.04 -13.31
N ASP A 46 21.36 11.46 -12.09
CA ASP A 46 22.66 12.04 -11.75
C ASP A 46 23.79 10.98 -11.64
N LEU A 47 23.44 9.73 -11.37
CA LEU A 47 24.37 8.60 -11.27
C LEU A 47 24.13 7.51 -12.35
N ALA A 48 23.01 7.59 -13.06
CA ALA A 48 22.65 6.70 -14.16
C ALA A 48 23.73 6.71 -15.23
N GLY A 49 24.19 5.52 -15.62
CA GLY A 49 25.28 5.39 -16.59
C GLY A 49 26.66 5.76 -16.08
N CYS A 50 26.84 6.15 -14.82
CA CYS A 50 28.12 6.59 -14.29
C CYS A 50 28.83 5.51 -13.45
N LEU A 51 30.13 5.70 -13.27
CA LEU A 51 30.92 5.10 -12.20
C LEU A 51 31.08 6.15 -11.10
N LEU A 52 30.51 5.89 -9.94
CA LEU A 52 30.66 6.68 -8.72
C LEU A 52 31.76 6.07 -7.85
N GLY A 53 32.74 6.88 -7.49
CA GLY A 53 33.65 6.64 -6.37
C GLY A 53 33.33 7.59 -5.22
N PHE A 54 33.34 7.09 -3.99
CA PHE A 54 33.13 7.91 -2.81
C PHE A 54 34.06 7.52 -1.66
N GLU A 55 34.42 8.50 -0.83
CA GLU A 55 35.33 8.31 0.30
C GLU A 55 34.86 9.10 1.52
N ASN A 56 34.83 8.44 2.67
CA ASN A 56 34.50 9.04 3.95
C ASN A 56 35.78 9.54 4.65
N PRO A 57 35.91 10.84 4.92
CA PRO A 57 37.10 11.39 5.59
C PRO A 57 37.20 11.02 7.09
N ARG A 58 36.12 10.53 7.71
CA ARG A 58 36.01 10.32 9.16
C ARG A 58 35.37 8.96 9.52
N ALA A 59 35.78 7.89 8.85
CA ALA A 59 35.25 6.55 9.08
C ALA A 59 35.53 6.04 10.51
N THR A 60 34.51 5.56 11.21
CA THR A 60 34.61 4.95 12.54
C THR A 60 34.57 3.42 12.42
N PRO A 61 35.32 2.66 13.25
CA PRO A 61 35.25 1.20 13.21
C PRO A 61 33.84 0.68 13.48
N MET A 62 33.38 -0.26 12.66
CA MET A 62 32.07 -0.88 12.81
C MET A 62 32.02 -1.76 14.08
N PRO A 63 30.92 -1.73 14.87
CA PRO A 63 30.70 -2.69 15.94
C PRO A 63 30.55 -4.13 15.40
N ALA A 64 30.72 -5.13 16.27
CA ALA A 64 30.71 -6.54 15.86
C ALA A 64 29.37 -6.93 15.20
N GLY A 65 29.44 -7.45 13.96
CA GLY A 65 28.30 -7.94 13.18
C GLY A 65 28.01 -7.13 11.91
N PRO A 66 28.87 -7.20 10.86
CA PRO A 66 28.62 -6.50 9.60
C PRO A 66 27.49 -7.17 8.79
N PRO A 67 26.87 -6.44 7.84
CA PRO A 67 25.99 -7.05 6.85
C PRO A 67 26.73 -8.08 5.99
N ALA A 68 25.97 -8.95 5.30
CA ALA A 68 26.53 -10.03 4.51
C ALA A 68 27.53 -9.50 3.46
N THR A 69 28.67 -10.16 3.28
CA THR A 69 29.71 -9.66 2.35
C THR A 69 29.22 -9.61 0.89
N ARG A 70 28.29 -10.48 0.50
CA ARG A 70 27.70 -10.48 -0.85
C ARG A 70 26.29 -9.90 -0.78
N GLN A 71 26.09 -8.79 -1.46
CA GLN A 71 24.83 -8.05 -1.54
C GLN A 71 24.22 -8.32 -2.92
N ARG A 72 23.14 -9.10 -2.95
CA ARG A 72 22.39 -9.43 -4.17
C ARG A 72 20.92 -9.08 -3.94
N GLY A 73 20.33 -8.35 -4.87
CA GLY A 73 18.93 -7.93 -4.80
C GLY A 73 18.66 -6.77 -5.73
N THR A 74 17.84 -5.81 -5.29
CA THR A 74 17.34 -4.71 -6.12
C THR A 74 17.91 -3.37 -5.66
N VAL A 75 18.04 -2.46 -6.63
CA VAL A 75 18.39 -1.05 -6.40
C VAL A 75 17.15 -0.35 -5.85
N GLY A 76 17.28 0.32 -4.70
CA GLY A 76 16.31 1.30 -4.22
C GLY A 76 16.68 2.69 -4.73
N ASP A 77 16.57 3.70 -3.89
CA ASP A 77 17.00 5.06 -4.28
C ASP A 77 18.53 5.20 -4.24
N MET A 78 19.14 5.54 -5.38
CA MET A 78 20.58 5.85 -5.46
C MET A 78 20.81 7.17 -6.18
N THR A 79 21.16 8.22 -5.43
CA THR A 79 21.40 9.58 -5.94
C THR A 79 22.50 10.30 -5.13
N ALA A 80 23.25 11.18 -5.77
CA ALA A 80 24.15 12.15 -5.16
C ALA A 80 23.57 13.58 -5.12
N ALA A 81 22.31 13.76 -5.55
CA ALA A 81 21.64 15.05 -5.66
C ALA A 81 20.57 15.30 -4.58
N ARG A 82 20.41 14.40 -3.60
CA ARG A 82 19.42 14.55 -2.52
C ARG A 82 19.72 15.79 -1.70
N LYS A 83 18.75 16.71 -1.61
CA LYS A 83 18.88 17.95 -0.86
C LYS A 83 18.60 17.69 0.61
N VAL A 84 19.59 17.91 1.47
CA VAL A 84 19.45 17.76 2.93
C VAL A 84 19.91 19.02 3.66
N ARG A 85 19.30 19.27 4.82
CA ARG A 85 19.74 20.32 5.74
C ARG A 85 20.95 19.82 6.52
N VAL A 86 22.07 20.52 6.41
CA VAL A 86 23.31 20.21 7.12
C VAL A 86 23.62 21.33 8.09
N TYR A 87 24.01 20.97 9.32
CA TYR A 87 24.49 21.93 10.30
C TYR A 87 25.92 22.35 9.98
N ASP A 88 26.21 23.65 10.07
CA ASP A 88 27.57 24.18 9.87
C ASP A 88 28.53 23.84 11.02
N VAL A 89 27.96 23.34 12.12
CA VAL A 89 28.68 22.92 13.32
C VAL A 89 28.52 21.41 13.55
N PRO A 90 29.47 20.74 14.23
CA PRO A 90 29.35 19.32 14.56
C PRO A 90 28.00 19.00 15.21
N LEU A 91 27.41 17.85 14.87
CA LEU A 91 26.08 17.45 15.34
C LEU A 91 25.93 17.54 16.87
N SER A 92 26.97 17.18 17.64
CA SER A 92 26.97 17.30 19.10
C SER A 92 26.83 18.75 19.59
N GLU A 93 27.40 19.70 18.87
CA GLU A 93 27.33 21.13 19.17
C GLU A 93 25.98 21.70 18.72
N ALA A 94 25.49 21.30 17.54
CA ALA A 94 24.15 21.66 17.05
C ALA A 94 23.07 21.21 18.05
N LEU A 95 23.14 19.96 18.54
CA LEU A 95 22.23 19.43 19.54
C LEU A 95 22.32 20.18 20.88
N ALA A 96 23.52 20.58 21.30
CA ALA A 96 23.70 21.41 22.49
C ALA A 96 23.07 22.80 22.34
N MET A 97 23.22 23.41 21.16
CA MET A 97 22.58 24.68 20.81
C MET A 97 21.05 24.57 20.85
N ILE A 98 20.48 23.55 20.20
CA ILE A 98 19.04 23.27 20.21
C ILE A 98 18.52 23.08 21.64
N LYS A 99 19.24 22.28 22.45
CA LYS A 99 18.89 22.04 23.86
C LYS A 99 18.94 23.31 24.71
N SER A 100 19.80 24.27 24.33
CA SER A 100 19.89 25.59 24.97
C SER A 100 18.91 26.63 24.41
N GLY A 101 18.03 26.24 23.47
CA GLY A 101 17.04 27.12 22.84
C GLY A 101 17.57 27.97 21.67
N GLY A 102 18.79 27.71 21.20
CA GLY A 102 19.38 28.35 20.03
C GLY A 102 19.07 27.61 18.73
N LYS A 103 19.11 28.31 17.59
CA LYS A 103 19.07 27.71 16.26
C LYS A 103 20.51 27.55 15.74
N PRO A 104 21.02 26.33 15.56
CA PRO A 104 22.33 26.13 14.96
C PRO A 104 22.32 26.61 13.50
N PRO A 105 23.42 27.21 13.02
CA PRO A 105 23.55 27.60 11.63
C PRO A 105 23.46 26.37 10.72
N GLU A 106 22.68 26.48 9.66
CA GLU A 106 22.37 25.40 8.74
C GLU A 106 22.35 25.89 7.30
N HIS A 107 22.68 25.00 6.36
CA HIS A 107 22.55 25.24 4.94
C HIS A 107 22.05 23.99 4.22
N MET A 108 21.56 24.19 2.99
CA MET A 108 21.16 23.11 2.10
C MET A 108 22.38 22.58 1.35
N ALA A 109 22.67 21.29 1.48
CA ALA A 109 23.74 20.61 0.76
C ALA A 109 23.21 19.42 -0.04
N ASN A 110 24.00 18.96 -1.00
CA ASN A 110 23.75 17.69 -1.67
C ASN A 110 24.29 16.56 -0.78
N SER A 111 23.48 15.51 -0.61
CA SER A 111 23.85 14.28 0.09
C SER A 111 23.95 13.13 -0.90
N LEU A 112 24.95 12.28 -0.70
CA LEU A 112 24.96 10.96 -1.29
C LEU A 112 23.96 10.09 -0.52
N TYR A 113 22.94 9.62 -1.21
CA TYR A 113 21.97 8.65 -0.73
C TYR A 113 22.07 7.40 -1.59
N LEU A 114 22.47 6.27 -1.00
CA LEU A 114 22.50 4.97 -1.65
C LEU A 114 21.67 4.00 -0.84
N GLU A 115 20.67 3.41 -1.49
CA GLU A 115 19.81 2.41 -0.91
C GLU A 115 19.70 1.20 -1.82
N TRP A 116 19.76 0.03 -1.21
CA TRP A 116 19.48 -1.23 -1.89
C TRP A 116 18.87 -2.23 -0.94
N PHE A 117 18.23 -3.22 -1.54
CA PHE A 117 17.65 -4.36 -0.85
C PHE A 117 18.49 -5.58 -1.20
N SER A 118 18.92 -6.30 -0.17
CA SER A 118 19.75 -7.48 -0.30
C SER A 118 19.05 -8.66 0.34
N ALA A 119 18.94 -9.78 -0.38
CA ALA A 119 18.28 -10.98 0.11
C ALA A 119 18.84 -11.44 1.48
N LEU A 120 20.14 -11.28 1.72
CA LEU A 120 20.80 -11.75 2.96
C LEU A 120 20.94 -10.68 4.04
N SER A 121 20.63 -9.42 3.75
CA SER A 121 20.87 -8.31 4.69
C SER A 121 19.68 -7.37 4.85
N GLY A 122 18.60 -7.59 4.11
CA GLY A 122 17.48 -6.67 4.03
C GLY A 122 17.89 -5.34 3.40
N ARG A 123 17.24 -4.27 3.84
CA ARG A 123 17.50 -2.89 3.40
C ARG A 123 18.81 -2.36 3.96
N VAL A 124 19.67 -1.84 3.10
CA VAL A 124 20.93 -1.18 3.46
C VAL A 124 20.94 0.24 2.90
N VAL A 125 21.32 1.20 3.74
CA VAL A 125 21.32 2.63 3.43
C VAL A 125 22.69 3.23 3.76
N ILE A 126 23.18 4.06 2.86
CA ILE A 126 24.30 4.99 3.08
C ILE A 126 23.77 6.39 2.76
N GLU A 127 23.74 7.25 3.76
CA GLU A 127 23.39 8.66 3.59
C GLU A 127 24.49 9.55 4.17
N SER A 128 25.09 10.42 3.35
CA SER A 128 26.10 11.36 3.84
C SER A 128 26.31 12.55 2.90
N ALA A 129 26.33 13.74 3.50
CA ALA A 129 26.74 14.98 2.83
C ALA A 129 28.25 15.27 2.95
N ASP A 130 28.97 14.52 3.79
CA ASP A 130 30.39 14.76 4.11
C ASP A 130 31.37 13.98 3.23
N TYR A 131 30.86 13.12 2.34
CA TYR A 131 31.68 12.28 1.51
C TYR A 131 32.32 13.04 0.36
N ARG A 132 33.55 12.65 0.00
CA ARG A 132 34.20 13.11 -1.22
C ARG A 132 33.77 12.23 -2.38
N LEU A 133 33.08 12.81 -3.35
CA LEU A 133 32.52 12.10 -4.49
C LEU A 133 33.36 12.33 -5.76
N GLN A 134 33.47 11.30 -6.60
CA GLN A 134 34.03 11.34 -7.94
C GLN A 134 33.09 10.59 -8.87
N VAL A 135 32.54 11.28 -9.87
CA VAL A 135 31.58 10.68 -10.82
C VAL A 135 32.21 10.74 -12.21
N SER A 136 32.20 9.61 -12.93
CA SER A 136 32.69 9.55 -14.30
C SER A 136 31.72 10.19 -15.29
N GLU A 137 32.13 10.31 -16.56
CA GLU A 137 31.19 10.56 -17.63
C GLU A 137 30.16 9.40 -17.75
N PRO A 138 28.89 9.70 -18.08
CA PRO A 138 27.86 8.69 -18.22
C PRO A 138 28.03 7.89 -19.53
N ALA A 139 27.95 6.57 -19.44
CA ALA A 139 27.89 5.66 -20.59
C ALA A 139 26.51 5.65 -21.26
N TRP A 140 25.47 6.03 -20.53
CA TRP A 140 24.10 6.19 -21.00
C TRP A 140 23.37 7.18 -20.10
N CYS A 141 22.28 7.78 -20.59
CA CYS A 141 21.41 8.65 -19.81
C CYS A 141 19.95 8.34 -20.13
N PHE A 142 19.05 8.63 -19.18
CA PHE A 142 17.62 8.61 -19.45
C PHE A 142 17.23 9.75 -20.39
N SER A 143 16.22 9.54 -21.23
CA SER A 143 15.50 10.65 -21.83
C SER A 143 14.65 11.35 -20.77
N ALA A 144 14.30 12.62 -21.01
CA ALA A 144 13.41 13.37 -20.11
C ALA A 144 12.03 12.70 -19.97
N GLU A 145 11.53 12.09 -21.06
CA GLU A 145 10.25 11.38 -21.10
C GLU A 145 10.31 10.06 -20.32
N GLU A 146 11.38 9.28 -20.47
CA GLU A 146 11.57 8.02 -19.73
C GLU A 146 11.68 8.26 -18.22
N TRP A 147 12.28 9.37 -17.81
CA TRP A 147 12.37 9.76 -16.40
C TRP A 147 11.03 10.24 -15.85
N ALA A 148 10.35 11.12 -16.57
CA ALA A 148 9.04 11.64 -16.17
C ALA A 148 8.00 10.51 -16.00
N GLU A 149 8.03 9.52 -16.89
CA GLU A 149 7.16 8.35 -16.77
C GLU A 149 7.49 7.50 -15.54
N ARG A 150 8.77 7.30 -15.22
CA ARG A 150 9.16 6.61 -13.97
C ARG A 150 8.77 7.38 -12.74
N GLU A 151 8.95 8.70 -12.74
CA GLU A 151 8.58 9.57 -11.62
C GLU A 151 7.07 9.54 -11.41
N ARG A 152 6.29 9.55 -12.50
CA ARG A 152 4.84 9.33 -12.47
C ARG A 152 4.45 7.98 -11.88
N LEU A 153 5.02 6.88 -12.39
CA LEU A 153 4.73 5.53 -11.88
C LEU A 153 5.14 5.36 -10.42
N THR A 154 6.25 5.99 -10.00
CA THR A 154 6.71 5.97 -8.61
C THR A 154 5.81 6.81 -7.72
N ALA A 155 5.33 7.96 -8.19
CA ALA A 155 4.37 8.80 -7.48
C ALA A 155 2.98 8.14 -7.37
N GLU A 156 2.53 7.46 -8.43
CA GLU A 156 1.31 6.65 -8.44
C GLU A 156 1.43 5.46 -7.46
N ALA A 157 2.61 4.82 -7.37
CA ALA A 157 2.89 3.78 -6.38
C ALA A 157 3.10 4.33 -4.95
N ALA A 158 3.57 5.57 -4.80
CA ALA A 158 3.77 6.24 -3.50
C ALA A 158 2.50 6.93 -2.97
N ASN A 159 1.37 6.83 -3.68
CA ASN A 159 0.08 7.34 -3.25
C ASN A 159 -0.29 6.69 -1.89
N PRO A 160 -0.70 7.45 -0.85
CA PRO A 160 -0.95 6.90 0.49
C PRO A 160 -1.94 5.73 0.54
N PHE A 161 -2.85 5.64 -0.43
CA PHE A 161 -3.80 4.53 -0.57
C PHE A 161 -3.15 3.22 -1.10
N ALA A 162 -2.02 3.31 -1.79
CA ALA A 162 -1.18 2.16 -2.15
C ALA A 162 -0.18 1.82 -1.02
N ASN A 163 0.29 2.82 -0.28
CA ASN A 163 1.22 2.65 0.85
C ASN A 163 0.58 2.06 2.12
N SER A 164 -0.75 1.97 2.21
CA SER A 164 -1.43 1.15 3.25
C SER A 164 -1.27 -0.35 2.99
N PHE A 165 -0.89 -0.75 1.77
CA PHE A 165 -0.61 -2.13 1.40
C PHE A 165 0.90 -2.48 1.47
N ASP A 166 1.80 -1.50 1.59
CA ASP A 166 3.24 -1.69 1.33
C ASP A 166 4.20 -1.31 2.47
N GLN A 167 3.70 -1.09 3.69
CA GLN A 167 4.59 -0.82 4.84
C GLN A 167 5.35 -2.06 5.39
N ASP A 168 5.13 -3.24 4.81
CA ASP A 168 5.78 -4.49 5.21
C ASP A 168 6.42 -5.27 4.03
N ALA A 169 6.78 -4.58 2.94
CA ALA A 169 7.61 -5.16 1.86
C ALA A 169 9.09 -5.33 2.30
N ASN A 170 9.32 -6.15 3.32
CA ASN A 170 10.60 -6.80 3.57
C ASN A 170 10.50 -8.19 2.93
N GLU A 171 11.12 -8.37 1.76
CA GLU A 171 11.25 -9.65 1.05
C GLU A 171 12.03 -10.66 1.92
N GLU A 172 11.29 -11.30 2.84
CA GLU A 172 11.53 -12.54 3.60
C GLU A 172 10.48 -12.68 4.73
N GLN A 173 9.41 -11.88 4.77
CA GLN A 173 8.21 -12.26 5.53
C GLN A 173 7.52 -13.42 4.80
N GLU A 174 7.14 -14.47 5.54
CA GLU A 174 6.22 -15.48 5.01
C GLU A 174 4.98 -14.75 4.44
N PRO A 175 4.45 -15.17 3.27
CA PRO A 175 3.21 -14.61 2.73
C PRO A 175 2.19 -14.51 3.85
N TRP A 176 1.57 -13.34 3.99
CA TRP A 176 0.67 -13.12 5.11
C TRP A 176 -0.48 -14.13 5.03
N ASP A 177 -0.73 -14.80 6.15
CA ASP A 177 -1.86 -15.70 6.21
C ASP A 177 -3.19 -14.90 6.26
N GLU A 178 -4.29 -15.61 6.02
CA GLU A 178 -5.64 -15.07 6.09
C GLU A 178 -5.99 -14.41 7.44
N PHE A 179 -5.25 -14.71 8.52
CA PHE A 179 -5.48 -14.13 9.84
C PHE A 179 -4.79 -12.79 10.01
N ARG A 180 -3.57 -12.65 9.46
CA ARG A 180 -2.85 -11.37 9.48
C ARG A 180 -3.56 -10.32 8.62
N PHE A 181 -4.04 -10.70 7.45
CA PHE A 181 -4.84 -9.81 6.61
C PHE A 181 -6.15 -9.39 7.26
N GLU A 182 -6.86 -10.32 7.90
CA GLU A 182 -8.07 -9.96 8.66
C GLU A 182 -7.76 -9.00 9.83
N GLN A 183 -6.62 -9.15 10.49
CA GLN A 183 -6.19 -8.19 11.51
C GLN A 183 -5.94 -6.80 10.91
N LEU A 184 -5.23 -6.71 9.79
CA LEU A 184 -5.00 -5.45 9.08
C LEU A 184 -6.32 -4.78 8.72
N LEU A 185 -7.24 -5.52 8.12
CA LEU A 185 -8.54 -4.98 7.73
C LEU A 185 -9.31 -4.44 8.94
N ARG A 186 -9.25 -5.10 10.10
CA ARG A 186 -9.84 -4.57 11.35
C ARG A 186 -9.17 -3.29 11.84
N GLU A 187 -7.86 -3.20 11.71
CA GLU A 187 -7.11 -1.98 12.05
C GLU A 187 -7.54 -0.83 11.13
N SER A 188 -7.74 -1.11 9.84
CA SER A 188 -8.30 -0.17 8.86
C SER A 188 -9.73 0.25 9.21
N ASP A 189 -10.62 -0.70 9.53
CA ASP A 189 -12.00 -0.41 9.92
C ASP A 189 -12.06 0.49 11.17
N LEU A 190 -11.20 0.22 12.16
CA LEU A 190 -11.09 1.05 13.37
C LEU A 190 -10.57 2.46 13.07
N ALA A 191 -9.61 2.57 12.15
CA ALA A 191 -9.09 3.87 11.71
C ALA A 191 -10.16 4.66 10.95
N GLY A 192 -10.89 4.02 10.03
CA GLY A 192 -12.00 4.61 9.30
C GLY A 192 -13.13 5.07 10.20
N GLU A 193 -13.53 4.25 11.18
CA GLU A 193 -14.56 4.61 12.16
C GLU A 193 -14.14 5.78 13.06
N LYS A 194 -12.85 5.84 13.43
CA LYS A 194 -12.30 6.99 14.14
C LYS A 194 -12.35 8.24 13.26
N TYR A 195 -11.91 8.13 12.02
CA TYR A 195 -11.95 9.23 11.05
C TYR A 195 -13.37 9.77 10.84
N ARG A 196 -14.35 8.90 10.60
CA ARG A 196 -15.76 9.27 10.43
C ARG A 196 -16.31 10.03 11.63
N LYS A 197 -16.04 9.56 12.86
CA LYS A 197 -16.45 10.27 14.09
C LYS A 197 -15.83 11.65 14.21
N LEU A 198 -14.56 11.80 13.86
CA LEU A 198 -13.88 13.10 13.89
C LEU A 198 -14.43 14.05 12.83
N MET A 199 -14.75 13.54 11.64
CA MET A 199 -15.43 14.30 10.59
C MET A 199 -16.80 14.79 11.04
N GLU A 200 -17.59 13.95 11.71
CA GLU A 200 -18.88 14.34 12.29
C GLU A 200 -18.74 15.37 13.41
N GLU A 201 -17.78 15.18 14.32
CA GLU A 201 -17.56 16.07 15.47
C GLU A 201 -17.05 17.46 15.06
N TYR A 202 -16.17 17.52 14.06
CA TYR A 202 -15.52 18.75 13.61
C TYR A 202 -16.08 19.31 12.30
N MET A 203 -17.26 18.85 11.87
CA MET A 203 -17.88 19.22 10.58
C MET A 203 -17.94 20.74 10.34
N ASP A 204 -18.27 21.52 11.37
CA ASP A 204 -18.40 22.99 11.30
C ASP A 204 -17.13 23.75 11.77
N HIS A 205 -16.04 23.04 12.08
CA HIS A 205 -14.85 23.67 12.64
C HIS A 205 -13.93 24.23 11.53
N PRO A 206 -13.48 25.50 11.61
CA PRO A 206 -12.68 26.13 10.55
C PRO A 206 -11.30 25.48 10.34
N ASP A 207 -10.76 24.83 11.38
CA ASP A 207 -9.51 24.06 11.32
C ASP A 207 -9.75 22.53 11.33
N ARG A 208 -10.92 22.04 10.87
CA ARG A 208 -11.31 20.62 10.88
C ARG A 208 -10.17 19.71 10.42
N ASP A 209 -9.65 19.94 9.22
CA ASP A 209 -8.70 19.04 8.58
C ASP A 209 -7.39 18.93 9.38
N ARG A 210 -6.91 20.03 9.95
CA ARG A 210 -5.70 20.03 10.80
C ARG A 210 -5.93 19.30 12.12
N ILE A 211 -7.11 19.44 12.72
CA ILE A 211 -7.46 18.73 13.96
C ILE A 211 -7.55 17.22 13.69
N ILE A 212 -8.23 16.84 12.61
CA ILE A 212 -8.34 15.44 12.20
C ILE A 212 -6.97 14.86 11.89
N ALA A 213 -6.13 15.56 11.14
CA ALA A 213 -4.76 15.13 10.86
C ALA A 213 -3.94 14.94 12.15
N HIS A 214 -4.02 15.88 13.11
CA HIS A 214 -3.39 15.72 14.42
C HIS A 214 -3.91 14.49 15.17
N GLU A 215 -5.22 14.31 15.25
CA GLU A 215 -5.82 13.21 16.00
C GLU A 215 -5.61 11.85 15.36
N MET A 216 -5.53 11.79 14.03
CA MET A 216 -5.19 10.59 13.28
C MET A 216 -3.68 10.31 13.26
N GLY A 217 -2.85 11.23 13.77
CA GLY A 217 -1.39 11.09 13.80
C GLY A 217 -0.72 11.33 12.44
N TRP A 218 -1.38 12.08 11.57
CA TRP A 218 -0.97 12.39 10.20
C TRP A 218 -0.14 13.69 10.08
N GLU A 219 0.18 14.38 11.18
CA GLU A 219 0.89 15.68 11.18
C GLU A 219 2.27 15.68 10.52
N GLY A 220 2.88 14.49 10.35
CA GLY A 220 4.20 14.35 9.71
C GLY A 220 4.17 14.31 8.17
N LEU A 221 2.99 14.41 7.55
CA LEU A 221 2.81 14.27 6.10
C LEU A 221 2.65 15.62 5.35
N GLU A 222 2.65 16.75 6.06
CA GLU A 222 2.38 18.08 5.47
C GLU A 222 3.57 18.71 4.70
N GLU A 223 4.80 18.20 4.79
CA GLU A 223 5.98 18.77 4.10
C GLU A 223 6.23 18.17 2.68
N GLY A 224 5.15 17.90 1.95
CA GLY A 224 5.19 17.09 0.72
C GLY A 224 4.36 17.57 -0.47
N GLY A 225 4.18 18.89 -0.65
CA GLY A 225 3.84 19.47 -1.97
C GLY A 225 2.42 20.01 -2.13
N ASP A 226 2.35 21.29 -2.50
CA ASP A 226 1.22 21.88 -3.21
C ASP A 226 0.96 21.07 -4.50
N GLY A 227 -0.03 20.20 -4.47
CA GLY A 227 -0.61 19.52 -5.63
C GLY A 227 -2.12 19.54 -5.45
N ASP A 228 -2.81 20.12 -6.43
CA ASP A 228 -4.26 20.28 -6.58
C ASP A 228 -5.12 19.60 -5.51
N GLU A 229 -5.91 20.40 -4.79
CA GLU A 229 -7.10 19.98 -4.03
C GLU A 229 -8.06 19.19 -4.96
N LYS A 230 -7.76 17.93 -5.20
CA LYS A 230 -8.79 16.91 -5.31
C LYS A 230 -9.04 16.44 -3.89
N THR A 231 -10.14 16.95 -3.35
CA THR A 231 -10.77 16.47 -2.13
C THR A 231 -10.71 14.95 -2.10
N LEU A 232 -10.17 14.40 -1.01
CA LEU A 232 -10.17 12.97 -0.64
C LEU A 232 -11.60 12.42 -0.41
N GLU A 233 -12.62 13.12 -0.92
CA GLU A 233 -14.04 12.74 -0.83
C GLU A 233 -14.37 11.62 -1.84
N ASP A 234 -13.63 11.46 -2.94
CA ASP A 234 -14.01 10.49 -3.99
C ASP A 234 -13.49 9.05 -3.77
N ASP A 235 -12.33 8.83 -3.13
CA ASP A 235 -11.73 7.49 -3.08
C ASP A 235 -12.04 6.70 -1.78
N VAL A 236 -12.52 7.37 -0.73
CA VAL A 236 -12.82 6.73 0.58
C VAL A 236 -14.33 6.61 0.84
N MET A 237 -15.17 7.30 0.06
CA MET A 237 -16.64 7.21 0.15
C MET A 237 -17.25 6.17 -0.79
N ALA A 238 -16.45 5.46 -1.59
CA ALA A 238 -16.94 4.41 -2.50
C ALA A 238 -17.49 3.15 -1.80
N ASP A 239 -17.56 3.13 -0.46
CA ASP A 239 -18.13 2.01 0.32
C ASP A 239 -19.28 2.44 1.25
N GLY A 240 -19.90 3.61 1.03
CA GLY A 240 -21.13 3.99 1.70
C GLY A 240 -21.68 5.34 1.24
N ASP A 241 -22.85 5.29 0.61
CA ASP A 241 -23.75 6.39 0.27
C ASP A 241 -23.36 7.27 -0.94
N ASP A 242 -23.38 6.67 -2.14
CA ASP A 242 -23.65 7.44 -3.37
C ASP A 242 -25.04 7.04 -3.92
N GLU A 243 -26.06 7.74 -3.43
CA GLU A 243 -27.34 7.86 -4.11
C GLU A 243 -27.17 8.80 -5.32
N GLY A 244 -26.85 8.24 -6.47
CA GLY A 244 -27.18 8.82 -7.77
C GLY A 244 -26.02 9.10 -8.71
N ASP A 245 -25.77 8.16 -9.60
CA ASP A 245 -26.09 8.38 -11.02
C ASP A 245 -26.18 7.02 -11.72
N ASP A 246 -27.13 6.91 -12.66
CA ASP A 246 -27.32 5.78 -13.56
C ASP A 246 -26.14 5.65 -14.54
N GLU A 247 -24.92 5.48 -14.04
CA GLU A 247 -23.84 4.93 -14.85
C GLU A 247 -24.16 3.46 -15.07
N ASP A 248 -24.66 3.17 -16.27
CA ASP A 248 -24.69 1.85 -16.88
C ASP A 248 -23.26 1.29 -16.85
N TRP A 249 -22.89 0.69 -15.72
CA TRP A 249 -21.80 -0.26 -15.58
C TRP A 249 -22.15 -1.47 -16.43
N SER A 250 -22.16 -1.29 -17.74
CA SER A 250 -22.14 -2.39 -18.68
C SER A 250 -20.81 -3.09 -18.47
N PHE A 251 -20.82 -4.09 -17.59
CA PHE A 251 -19.79 -5.11 -17.45
C PHE A 251 -19.78 -5.90 -18.77
N GLY A 252 -19.29 -5.26 -19.84
CA GLY A 252 -19.25 -5.81 -21.17
C GLY A 252 -18.44 -7.10 -21.16
N ASP A 253 -19.08 -8.20 -21.54
CA ASP A 253 -18.52 -9.52 -21.87
C ASP A 253 -17.37 -10.01 -20.95
N ARG A 254 -17.37 -9.60 -19.68
CA ARG A 254 -16.45 -10.15 -18.68
C ARG A 254 -16.90 -11.57 -18.36
N ASN A 255 -15.96 -12.48 -18.25
CA ASN A 255 -16.21 -13.80 -17.73
C ASN A 255 -16.55 -13.60 -16.24
N VAL A 256 -17.80 -13.82 -15.84
CA VAL A 256 -18.27 -13.58 -14.46
C VAL A 256 -18.20 -14.88 -13.68
N HIS A 257 -17.72 -14.85 -12.45
CA HIS A 257 -17.69 -16.06 -11.63
C HIS A 257 -19.13 -16.56 -11.41
N PRO A 258 -19.43 -17.87 -11.53
CA PRO A 258 -20.80 -18.38 -11.38
C PRO A 258 -21.48 -18.01 -10.06
N VAL A 259 -20.69 -17.86 -8.99
CA VAL A 259 -21.17 -17.40 -7.68
C VAL A 259 -21.53 -15.91 -7.67
N ALA A 260 -20.73 -15.07 -8.33
CA ALA A 260 -21.03 -13.64 -8.50
C ALA A 260 -22.28 -13.43 -9.36
N GLN A 261 -22.43 -14.20 -10.45
CA GLN A 261 -23.64 -14.14 -11.27
C GLN A 261 -24.88 -14.49 -10.44
N ARG A 262 -24.81 -15.52 -9.59
CA ARG A 262 -25.91 -15.89 -8.70
C ARG A 262 -26.28 -14.79 -7.71
N ALA A 263 -25.30 -14.06 -7.18
CA ALA A 263 -25.55 -12.92 -6.30
C ALA A 263 -26.26 -11.76 -7.03
N ARG A 264 -25.89 -11.49 -8.29
CA ARG A 264 -26.58 -10.52 -9.16
C ARG A 264 -28.03 -10.96 -9.42
N ASP A 265 -28.22 -12.20 -9.87
CA ASP A 265 -29.55 -12.74 -10.16
C ASP A 265 -30.48 -12.70 -8.92
N LEU A 266 -29.91 -12.89 -7.73
CA LEU A 266 -30.65 -12.81 -6.47
C LEU A 266 -31.11 -11.38 -6.14
N LEU A 267 -30.24 -10.38 -6.31
CA LEU A 267 -30.62 -8.98 -6.12
C LEU A 267 -31.67 -8.56 -7.17
N ASP A 268 -31.47 -8.92 -8.43
CA ASP A 268 -32.42 -8.63 -9.51
C ASP A 268 -33.79 -9.25 -9.21
N ALA A 269 -33.81 -10.50 -8.71
CA ALA A 269 -35.04 -11.17 -8.30
C ALA A 269 -35.73 -10.45 -7.13
N TRP A 270 -34.98 -9.84 -6.21
CA TRP A 270 -35.54 -9.04 -5.12
C TRP A 270 -36.12 -7.71 -5.62
N LEU A 271 -35.40 -6.99 -6.48
CA LEU A 271 -35.83 -5.73 -7.08
C LEU A 271 -37.08 -5.92 -7.96
N VAL A 272 -37.15 -7.01 -8.71
CA VAL A 272 -38.35 -7.35 -9.50
C VAL A 272 -39.58 -7.58 -8.61
N ASP A 273 -39.39 -8.20 -7.43
CA ASP A 273 -40.48 -8.50 -6.52
C ASP A 273 -40.97 -7.28 -5.72
N HIS A 274 -40.07 -6.36 -5.36
CA HIS A 274 -40.36 -5.31 -4.37
C HIS A 274 -40.19 -3.88 -4.91
N GLY A 275 -39.62 -3.70 -6.10
CA GLY A 275 -39.28 -2.40 -6.67
C GLY A 275 -38.00 -1.80 -6.11
N GLU A 276 -37.58 -0.67 -6.68
CA GLU A 276 -36.51 0.17 -6.15
C GLU A 276 -37.02 0.96 -4.93
N ASP A 277 -36.09 1.34 -4.04
CA ASP A 277 -36.45 2.18 -2.91
C ASP A 277 -36.58 3.64 -3.36
N ASP A 278 -37.74 4.25 -3.14
CA ASP A 278 -38.07 5.63 -3.53
C ASP A 278 -37.90 6.61 -2.35
N GLY A 279 -37.38 6.14 -1.21
CA GLY A 279 -36.99 6.97 -0.07
C GLY A 279 -38.14 7.58 0.73
N GLU A 280 -39.40 7.28 0.38
CA GLU A 280 -40.57 7.95 0.97
C GLU A 280 -41.17 7.21 2.19
N GLU A 281 -40.92 5.90 2.39
CA GLU A 281 -41.40 5.12 3.55
C GLU A 281 -40.42 4.00 3.98
N GLU A 282 -40.33 3.73 5.29
CA GLU A 282 -39.54 2.61 5.85
C GLU A 282 -40.17 1.27 5.43
N LYS A 283 -39.64 0.67 4.36
CA LYS A 283 -40.17 -0.60 3.81
C LYS A 283 -39.70 -1.79 4.66
N PRO A 284 -40.59 -2.75 4.95
CA PRO A 284 -40.18 -4.04 5.46
C PRO A 284 -39.12 -4.66 4.54
N GLY A 285 -38.01 -5.17 5.11
CA GLY A 285 -36.96 -5.83 4.33
C GLY A 285 -35.82 -4.94 3.83
N VAL A 286 -35.75 -3.65 4.22
CA VAL A 286 -34.61 -2.77 3.93
C VAL A 286 -33.28 -3.40 4.36
N GLU A 287 -33.19 -3.97 5.56
CA GLU A 287 -31.97 -4.67 6.02
C GLU A 287 -31.54 -5.81 5.08
N LEU A 288 -32.51 -6.51 4.47
CA LEU A 288 -32.22 -7.57 3.50
C LEU A 288 -31.77 -6.97 2.16
N MET A 289 -32.44 -5.92 1.68
CA MET A 289 -32.05 -5.20 0.47
C MET A 289 -30.60 -4.72 0.58
N GLU A 290 -30.26 -3.99 1.63
CA GLU A 290 -28.91 -3.47 1.88
C GLU A 290 -27.87 -4.60 1.92
N ALA A 291 -28.19 -5.71 2.60
CA ALA A 291 -27.31 -6.87 2.66
C ALA A 291 -27.13 -7.54 1.28
N LEU A 292 -28.18 -7.63 0.46
CA LEU A 292 -28.10 -8.19 -0.90
C LEU A 292 -27.31 -7.29 -1.85
N MET A 293 -27.50 -5.97 -1.79
CA MET A 293 -26.73 -5.00 -2.56
C MET A 293 -25.25 -5.07 -2.20
N SER A 294 -24.94 -5.04 -0.90
CA SER A 294 -23.58 -5.20 -0.38
C SER A 294 -22.95 -6.52 -0.83
N LEU A 295 -23.69 -7.63 -0.71
CA LEU A 295 -23.20 -8.95 -1.08
C LEU A 295 -22.90 -9.04 -2.57
N ARG A 296 -23.80 -8.53 -3.42
CA ARG A 296 -23.60 -8.49 -4.88
C ARG A 296 -22.30 -7.78 -5.21
N VAL A 297 -22.12 -6.54 -4.74
CA VAL A 297 -20.97 -5.71 -5.11
C VAL A 297 -19.68 -6.38 -4.65
N LYS A 298 -19.60 -6.79 -3.39
CA LYS A 298 -18.36 -7.33 -2.84
C LYS A 298 -17.98 -8.69 -3.43
N VAL A 299 -18.94 -9.61 -3.57
CA VAL A 299 -18.68 -10.93 -4.18
C VAL A 299 -18.27 -10.78 -5.65
N ASP A 300 -18.88 -9.86 -6.39
CA ASP A 300 -18.53 -9.62 -7.79
C ASP A 300 -17.12 -9.05 -7.94
N THR A 301 -16.77 -8.05 -7.12
CA THR A 301 -15.43 -7.47 -7.08
C THR A 301 -14.38 -8.51 -6.70
N HIS A 302 -14.56 -9.23 -5.59
CA HIS A 302 -13.57 -10.17 -5.09
C HIS A 302 -13.39 -11.37 -6.03
N LEU A 303 -14.48 -11.93 -6.56
CA LEU A 303 -14.39 -13.06 -7.50
C LEU A 303 -13.96 -12.63 -8.91
N GLY A 304 -14.03 -11.33 -9.23
CA GLY A 304 -13.42 -10.76 -10.43
C GLY A 304 -11.92 -11.06 -10.50
N PHE A 305 -11.19 -10.87 -9.40
CA PHE A 305 -9.76 -11.20 -9.31
C PHE A 305 -9.46 -12.68 -9.57
N VAL A 306 -10.36 -13.58 -9.16
CA VAL A 306 -10.23 -15.02 -9.44
C VAL A 306 -10.38 -15.31 -10.92
N VAL A 307 -11.38 -14.72 -11.58
CA VAL A 307 -11.66 -15.01 -12.99
C VAL A 307 -10.65 -14.36 -13.93
N GLU A 308 -10.13 -13.19 -13.57
CA GLU A 308 -9.09 -12.50 -14.32
C GLU A 308 -7.70 -13.16 -14.16
N GLU A 309 -7.60 -14.20 -13.31
CA GLU A 309 -6.32 -14.80 -12.89
C GLU A 309 -5.33 -13.72 -12.41
N ASP A 310 -5.85 -12.66 -11.76
CA ASP A 310 -5.04 -11.54 -11.31
C ASP A 310 -4.24 -11.96 -10.08
N ARG A 311 -2.94 -12.17 -10.31
CA ARG A 311 -1.97 -12.59 -9.29
C ARG A 311 -1.30 -11.42 -8.58
N SER A 312 -1.74 -10.19 -8.83
CA SER A 312 -1.29 -9.03 -8.04
C SER A 312 -1.81 -9.09 -6.60
N MET A 313 -2.95 -9.77 -6.37
CA MET A 313 -3.55 -9.93 -5.05
C MET A 313 -3.05 -11.19 -4.33
N GLU A 314 -2.65 -11.04 -3.07
CA GLU A 314 -2.24 -12.18 -2.25
C GLU A 314 -3.41 -13.10 -1.87
N ALA A 315 -3.12 -14.40 -1.85
CA ALA A 315 -4.03 -15.45 -1.43
C ALA A 315 -4.74 -15.17 -0.11
N GLY A 316 -3.98 -14.79 0.92
CA GLY A 316 -4.49 -14.53 2.24
C GLY A 316 -5.47 -13.35 2.28
N MET A 317 -5.21 -12.30 1.48
CA MET A 317 -6.07 -11.13 1.40
C MET A 317 -7.41 -11.48 0.76
N LEU A 318 -7.37 -12.18 -0.38
CA LEU A 318 -8.58 -12.59 -1.08
C LEU A 318 -9.45 -13.52 -0.21
N ILE A 319 -8.84 -14.44 0.53
CA ILE A 319 -9.57 -15.28 1.49
C ILE A 319 -10.17 -14.45 2.64
N ALA A 320 -9.46 -13.43 3.16
CA ALA A 320 -9.98 -12.56 4.20
C ALA A 320 -11.22 -11.78 3.71
N TRP A 321 -11.19 -11.22 2.50
CA TRP A 321 -12.34 -10.57 1.88
C TRP A 321 -13.51 -11.53 1.64
N LEU A 322 -13.25 -12.71 1.08
CA LEU A 322 -14.30 -13.71 0.86
C LEU A 322 -14.93 -14.18 2.19
N LYS A 323 -14.18 -14.21 3.30
CA LYS A 323 -14.76 -14.46 4.63
C LYS A 323 -15.68 -13.34 5.09
N ARG A 324 -15.36 -12.08 4.79
CA ARG A 324 -16.25 -10.93 5.05
C ARG A 324 -17.50 -11.01 4.18
N ASP A 325 -17.40 -11.48 2.94
CA ASP A 325 -18.58 -11.76 2.10
C ASP A 325 -19.50 -12.82 2.74
N LEU A 326 -18.93 -13.87 3.36
CA LEU A 326 -19.71 -14.85 4.12
C LEU A 326 -20.44 -14.22 5.32
N GLU A 327 -19.85 -13.22 5.98
CA GLU A 327 -20.52 -12.49 7.07
C GLU A 327 -21.70 -11.67 6.56
N ILE A 328 -21.58 -11.04 5.38
CA ILE A 328 -22.69 -10.33 4.73
C ILE A 328 -23.78 -11.32 4.32
N ALA A 329 -23.42 -12.48 3.74
CA ALA A 329 -24.39 -13.52 3.41
C ALA A 329 -25.12 -14.05 4.64
N ASN A 330 -24.44 -14.20 5.79
CA ASN A 330 -25.08 -14.58 7.05
C ASN A 330 -26.02 -13.49 7.57
N ARG A 331 -25.69 -12.21 7.39
CA ARG A 331 -26.56 -11.08 7.73
C ARG A 331 -27.82 -11.08 6.87
N ALA A 332 -27.67 -11.28 5.56
CA ALA A 332 -28.81 -11.43 4.65
C ALA A 332 -29.70 -12.62 5.06
N LEU A 333 -29.12 -13.77 5.41
CA LEU A 333 -29.88 -14.92 5.91
C LEU A 333 -30.66 -14.58 7.19
N ALA A 334 -30.02 -13.88 8.14
CA ALA A 334 -30.69 -13.44 9.36
C ALA A 334 -31.84 -12.46 9.06
N ALA A 335 -31.65 -11.53 8.13
CA ALA A 335 -32.69 -10.60 7.69
C ALA A 335 -33.86 -11.32 7.01
N VAL A 336 -33.61 -12.34 6.17
CA VAL A 336 -34.68 -13.18 5.59
C VAL A 336 -35.50 -13.87 6.69
N GLU A 337 -34.87 -14.36 7.76
CA GLU A 337 -35.58 -15.01 8.87
C GLU A 337 -36.51 -14.05 9.62
N LEU A 338 -36.13 -12.78 9.77
CA LEU A 338 -36.97 -11.76 10.40
C LEU A 338 -38.24 -11.48 9.60
N LEU A 339 -38.24 -11.77 8.29
CA LEU A 339 -39.38 -11.55 7.41
C LEU A 339 -40.36 -12.72 7.36
N ASN A 340 -40.05 -13.87 7.97
CA ASN A 340 -40.85 -15.10 7.87
C ASN A 340 -42.32 -14.95 8.27
N ASP A 341 -42.56 -14.17 9.31
CA ASP A 341 -43.90 -13.94 9.86
C ASP A 341 -44.55 -12.66 9.32
N HIS A 342 -43.87 -11.95 8.42
CA HIS A 342 -44.32 -10.65 7.92
C HIS A 342 -45.31 -10.84 6.75
N PRO A 343 -46.52 -10.25 6.80
CA PRO A 343 -47.60 -10.55 5.86
C PRO A 343 -47.35 -10.09 4.42
N ALA A 344 -46.39 -9.19 4.21
CA ALA A 344 -46.02 -8.71 2.87
C ALA A 344 -45.16 -9.72 2.08
N PHE A 345 -44.61 -10.75 2.73
CA PHE A 345 -43.69 -11.69 2.09
C PHE A 345 -44.31 -13.09 2.00
N SER A 346 -44.17 -13.71 0.83
CA SER A 346 -44.57 -15.12 0.67
C SER A 346 -43.50 -16.07 1.18
N VAL A 347 -43.93 -17.13 1.84
CA VAL A 347 -43.04 -18.18 2.38
C VAL A 347 -42.21 -18.81 1.27
N GLU A 348 -42.81 -18.99 0.08
CA GLU A 348 -42.15 -19.53 -1.10
C GLU A 348 -41.00 -18.63 -1.58
N ARG A 349 -41.20 -17.31 -1.63
CA ARG A 349 -40.14 -16.37 -2.06
C ARG A 349 -39.04 -16.24 -1.02
N LEU A 350 -39.38 -16.14 0.26
CA LEU A 350 -38.36 -16.16 1.32
C LEU A 350 -37.55 -17.48 1.30
N SER A 351 -38.19 -18.61 1.02
CA SER A 351 -37.48 -19.89 0.85
C SER A 351 -36.55 -19.91 -0.36
N HIS A 352 -36.92 -19.25 -1.45
CA HIS A 352 -36.03 -19.08 -2.60
C HIS A 352 -34.81 -18.25 -2.24
N TYR A 353 -35.00 -17.09 -1.58
CA TYR A 353 -33.90 -16.24 -1.15
C TYR A 353 -32.92 -16.95 -0.22
N ARG A 354 -33.42 -17.69 0.79
CA ARG A 354 -32.56 -18.52 1.64
C ARG A 354 -31.76 -19.53 0.84
N SER A 355 -32.40 -20.24 -0.08
CA SER A 355 -31.76 -21.27 -0.89
C SER A 355 -30.62 -20.69 -1.74
N GLU A 356 -30.83 -19.53 -2.36
CA GLU A 356 -29.80 -18.87 -3.16
C GLU A 356 -28.66 -18.33 -2.29
N LEU A 357 -28.97 -17.72 -1.13
CA LEU A 357 -27.95 -17.27 -0.17
C LEU A 357 -27.08 -18.44 0.34
N PHE A 358 -27.67 -19.60 0.63
CA PHE A 358 -26.90 -20.80 0.97
C PHE A 358 -26.02 -21.26 -0.18
N ALA A 359 -26.52 -21.25 -1.42
CA ALA A 359 -25.74 -21.66 -2.58
C ALA A 359 -24.58 -20.69 -2.87
N ILE A 360 -24.78 -19.38 -2.69
CA ILE A 360 -23.71 -18.37 -2.76
C ILE A 360 -22.65 -18.66 -1.70
N ARG A 361 -23.08 -18.87 -0.45
CA ARG A 361 -22.19 -19.16 0.68
C ARG A 361 -21.34 -20.41 0.45
N GLU A 362 -21.95 -21.50 0.00
CA GLU A 362 -21.22 -22.74 -0.33
C GLU A 362 -20.28 -22.55 -1.52
N GLY A 363 -20.66 -21.74 -2.50
CA GLY A 363 -19.80 -21.37 -3.62
C GLY A 363 -18.57 -20.59 -3.19
N VAL A 364 -18.74 -19.57 -2.33
CA VAL A 364 -17.63 -18.79 -1.75
C VAL A 364 -16.72 -19.69 -0.91
N LEU A 365 -17.28 -20.60 -0.11
CA LEU A 365 -16.50 -21.57 0.66
C LEU A 365 -15.68 -22.51 -0.23
N GLY A 366 -16.23 -22.92 -1.39
CA GLY A 366 -15.51 -23.68 -2.40
C GLY A 366 -14.30 -22.92 -2.93
N VAL A 367 -14.48 -21.66 -3.31
CA VAL A 367 -13.38 -20.79 -3.75
C VAL A 367 -12.33 -20.65 -2.66
N ILE A 368 -12.72 -20.38 -1.40
CA ILE A 368 -11.77 -20.31 -0.28
C ILE A 368 -10.97 -21.62 -0.12
N ALA A 369 -11.61 -22.78 -0.30
CA ALA A 369 -10.92 -24.06 -0.22
C ALA A 369 -9.89 -24.20 -1.35
N ASP A 370 -10.27 -23.85 -2.59
CA ASP A 370 -9.36 -23.88 -3.75
C ASP A 370 -8.17 -22.93 -3.55
N LEU A 371 -8.41 -21.72 -3.03
CA LEU A 371 -7.35 -20.74 -2.72
C LEU A 371 -6.41 -21.21 -1.58
N ARG A 372 -6.85 -22.11 -0.70
CA ARG A 372 -6.00 -22.68 0.36
C ARG A 372 -5.21 -23.89 -0.10
N GLU A 373 -5.76 -24.66 -1.05
CA GLU A 373 -5.11 -25.85 -1.61
C GLU A 373 -4.08 -25.51 -2.69
N GLY A 374 -4.27 -24.40 -3.41
CA GLY A 374 -3.25 -23.82 -4.27
C GLY A 374 -2.16 -23.13 -3.44
N ASP A 375 -0.92 -23.63 -3.48
CA ASP A 375 0.31 -22.99 -2.93
C ASP A 375 0.59 -21.62 -3.62
N GLY A 376 -0.32 -20.64 -3.50
CA GLY A 376 -0.25 -19.35 -4.20
C GLY A 376 -0.29 -19.47 -5.73
N ARG A 377 -0.93 -20.52 -6.27
CA ARG A 377 -1.10 -20.73 -7.71
C ARG A 377 -2.55 -21.05 -8.04
N TRP A 378 -3.30 -20.03 -8.43
CA TRP A 378 -4.45 -20.12 -9.33
C TRP A 378 -4.02 -19.54 -10.66
#